data_AF-A0A382H4V1-F1
#
_entry.id   AF-A0A382H4V1-F1
#
_cell.length_a   1.000
_cell.length_b   1.000
_cell.length_c   1.000
_cell.angle_alpha   90.00
_cell.angle_beta   90.00
_cell.angle_gamma   90.00
#
_symmetry.space_group_name_H-M   'P 1'
#
loop_
_entity.id
_entity.type
_entity.pdbx_description
1 polymer ?
#
loop_
_entity_poly.entity_id
_entity_poly.type
_entity_poly.pdbx_seq_one_letter_code
_entity_poly.pdbx_strand_id
1 'polypeptide(L)'
;QKIIYAGANDGMLHAINSDTGEEEWAFVPPFIAAKIPTITSVNLNGKVGNHNGGGSNAIFGVDGSPVIHDMYYKGRGPDGTLDADKKWHTVMIIPYGRGGAGFSVLDVTHPIIEPGKGPVHLFSVYNDVINNKVWFVDHEGTRASFAYLGTSFQLSHSLEGEKASNNERVAANNDPSTIDDIYTCQTNTDSGGSFISSGTNSCYKGRIWSFNPATSRIFETADLKITQSLSTGDVELNPNTDFTVDTSCSTSLCINFTKDKFFTASRSESSTAESSRINIKIINDDKAGVIMSKYDYSKLGETWSTPRVFRLPNDGAGDFDINDDIYTLILPGGMGVSGIGSTVYLIDLEDIDTIPGSESTSGHTGKIIKKIKIEDTLFEDGGSNIANSIPASPIVITPDIGHGITWKGALAYIGDLEGKITKINLTNINDSSFDIYDQTTLFSLNSSTENGRYLYHMLDAGIGHDTRQLWLFGGTGN
;
A
#
# COMPACT_ATOMS: atom_id res chain seq x y z
N GLN A 1 -4.78 -19.15 -29.92
CA GLN A 1 -3.79 -19.86 -29.08
C GLN A 1 -4.21 -19.66 -27.63
N LYS A 2 -4.06 -20.67 -26.79
CA LYS A 2 -4.43 -20.59 -25.37
C LYS A 2 -3.15 -20.39 -24.56
N ILE A 3 -3.13 -19.35 -23.74
CA ILE A 3 -1.97 -18.98 -22.92
C ILE A 3 -2.35 -19.15 -21.45
N ILE A 4 -1.42 -19.72 -20.68
CA ILE A 4 -1.48 -19.84 -19.23
C ILE A 4 -0.53 -18.79 -18.65
N TYR A 5 -1.02 -17.98 -17.72
CA TYR A 5 -0.21 -16.98 -17.04
C TYR A 5 0.12 -17.43 -15.63
N ALA A 6 1.38 -17.33 -15.23
CA ALA A 6 1.84 -17.70 -13.90
C ALA A 6 2.82 -16.66 -13.36
N GLY A 7 2.53 -16.13 -12.18
CA GLY A 7 3.49 -15.33 -11.41
C GLY A 7 4.57 -16.22 -10.81
N ALA A 8 5.81 -15.76 -10.80
CA ALA A 8 6.93 -16.47 -10.23
C ALA A 8 7.78 -15.60 -9.29
N ASN A 9 8.42 -16.28 -8.32
CA ASN A 9 9.27 -15.66 -7.31
C ASN A 9 10.64 -15.21 -7.84
N ASP A 10 10.93 -15.44 -9.11
CA ASP A 10 12.05 -14.79 -9.81
C ASP A 10 11.75 -13.33 -10.20
N GLY A 11 10.51 -12.86 -9.97
CA GLY A 11 10.09 -11.49 -10.21
C GLY A 11 9.35 -11.28 -11.53
N MET A 12 8.99 -12.36 -12.22
CA MET A 12 8.34 -12.31 -13.52
C MET A 12 6.93 -12.91 -13.50
N LEU A 13 6.09 -12.42 -14.41
CA LEU A 13 4.93 -13.15 -14.89
C LEU A 13 5.33 -13.88 -16.17
N HIS A 14 5.12 -15.18 -16.24
CA HIS A 14 5.36 -15.99 -17.43
C HIS A 14 4.06 -16.23 -18.20
N ALA A 15 4.13 -16.11 -19.52
CA ALA A 15 3.09 -16.50 -20.46
C ALA A 15 3.50 -17.81 -21.14
N ILE A 16 2.76 -18.87 -20.87
CA ILE A 16 3.10 -20.23 -21.29
C ILE A 16 2.05 -20.74 -22.27
N ASN A 17 2.50 -21.27 -23.39
CA ASN A 17 1.64 -21.94 -24.36
C ASN A 17 1.00 -23.18 -23.72
N SER A 18 -0.34 -23.27 -23.69
CA SER A 18 -1.00 -24.41 -23.04
C SER A 18 -0.77 -25.75 -23.74
N ASP A 19 -0.47 -25.72 -25.04
CA ASP A 19 -0.37 -26.91 -25.88
C ASP A 19 1.07 -27.45 -25.89
N THR A 20 2.08 -26.58 -25.90
CA THR A 20 3.51 -26.97 -25.96
C THR A 20 4.22 -26.89 -24.61
N GLY A 21 3.72 -26.08 -23.68
CA GLY A 21 4.42 -25.76 -22.42
C GLY A 21 5.60 -24.81 -22.59
N GLU A 22 5.83 -24.27 -23.77
CA GLU A 22 6.90 -23.31 -24.04
C GLU A 22 6.50 -21.91 -23.58
N GLU A 23 7.47 -21.17 -23.04
CA GLU A 23 7.29 -19.76 -22.68
C GLU A 23 7.24 -18.90 -23.96
N GLU A 24 6.16 -18.16 -24.13
CA GLU A 24 5.97 -17.22 -25.24
C GLU A 24 6.61 -15.85 -24.91
N TRP A 25 6.46 -15.41 -23.67
CA TRP A 25 7.05 -14.18 -23.15
C TRP A 25 6.99 -14.13 -21.63
N ALA A 26 7.74 -13.20 -21.04
CA ALA A 26 7.67 -12.85 -19.63
C ALA A 26 7.55 -11.34 -19.45
N PHE A 27 6.84 -10.93 -18.40
CA PHE A 27 6.72 -9.53 -17.98
C PHE A 27 7.38 -9.35 -16.62
N VAL A 28 8.29 -8.38 -16.52
CA VAL A 28 8.87 -7.94 -15.25
C VAL A 28 8.14 -6.66 -14.81
N PRO A 29 7.36 -6.69 -13.71
CA PRO A 29 6.74 -5.46 -13.21
C PRO A 29 7.80 -4.41 -12.87
N PRO A 30 7.63 -3.14 -13.29
CA PRO A 30 8.65 -2.10 -13.12
C PRO A 30 9.20 -1.96 -11.69
N PHE A 31 8.33 -2.08 -10.68
CA PHE A 31 8.72 -1.95 -9.27
C PHE A 31 9.32 -3.23 -8.66
N ILE A 32 9.02 -4.39 -9.24
CA ILE A 32 9.64 -5.66 -8.85
C ILE A 32 11.03 -5.79 -9.50
N ALA A 33 11.24 -5.21 -10.69
CA ALA A 33 12.54 -5.17 -11.36
C ALA A 33 13.66 -4.65 -10.45
N ALA A 34 13.35 -3.65 -9.61
CA ALA A 34 14.30 -3.06 -8.66
C ALA A 34 14.76 -4.05 -7.55
N LYS A 35 13.99 -5.13 -7.31
CA LYS A 35 14.31 -6.16 -6.32
C LYS A 35 15.14 -7.32 -6.90
N ILE A 36 15.09 -7.55 -8.21
CA ILE A 36 15.79 -8.67 -8.86
C ILE A 36 17.30 -8.73 -8.54
N PRO A 37 18.06 -7.62 -8.47
CA PRO A 37 19.48 -7.68 -8.11
C PRO A 37 19.75 -8.33 -6.74
N THR A 38 18.78 -8.27 -5.82
CA THR A 38 18.89 -8.85 -4.47
C THR A 38 18.88 -10.37 -4.45
N ILE A 39 18.45 -11.01 -5.55
CA ILE A 39 18.53 -12.47 -5.74
C ILE A 39 19.99 -12.92 -5.73
N THR A 40 20.90 -12.11 -6.29
CA THR A 40 22.32 -12.48 -6.36
C THR A 40 23.04 -12.17 -5.05
N SER A 41 23.75 -13.17 -4.49
CA SER A 41 24.47 -13.00 -3.23
C SER A 41 25.99 -13.06 -3.44
N VAL A 42 26.63 -11.88 -3.41
CA VAL A 42 28.10 -11.77 -3.48
C VAL A 42 28.79 -12.50 -2.33
N ASN A 43 28.13 -12.60 -1.18
CA ASN A 43 28.67 -13.24 0.01
C ASN A 43 28.81 -14.77 -0.15
N LEU A 44 28.03 -15.37 -1.04
CA LEU A 44 28.03 -16.80 -1.33
C LEU A 44 29.02 -17.18 -2.44
N ASN A 45 29.59 -16.21 -3.16
CA ASN A 45 30.53 -16.47 -4.24
C ASN A 45 31.78 -17.22 -3.74
N GLY A 46 32.07 -18.39 -4.31
CA GLY A 46 33.21 -19.22 -3.94
C GLY A 46 33.01 -20.07 -2.68
N LYS A 47 31.83 -20.02 -2.04
CA LYS A 47 31.60 -20.58 -0.70
C LYS A 47 30.56 -21.70 -0.65
N VAL A 48 29.89 -22.01 -1.76
CA VAL A 48 28.81 -23.00 -1.79
C VAL A 48 29.25 -24.28 -2.49
N GLY A 49 29.11 -25.40 -1.76
CA GLY A 49 29.37 -26.75 -2.26
C GLY A 49 30.85 -27.05 -2.54
N ASN A 50 31.12 -28.25 -3.06
CA ASN A 50 32.48 -28.74 -3.32
C ASN A 50 33.15 -28.12 -4.57
N HIS A 51 32.44 -27.24 -5.30
CA HIS A 51 32.91 -26.64 -6.54
C HIS A 51 33.24 -25.14 -6.40
N ASN A 52 33.28 -24.61 -5.17
CA ASN A 52 33.43 -23.17 -4.91
C ASN A 52 32.41 -22.35 -5.72
N GLY A 53 31.14 -22.78 -5.72
CA GLY A 53 30.06 -22.10 -6.44
C GLY A 53 29.58 -20.83 -5.74
N GLY A 54 28.70 -20.09 -6.41
CA GLY A 54 27.93 -19.00 -5.82
C GLY A 54 26.61 -19.46 -5.20
N GLY A 55 25.74 -18.51 -4.85
CA GLY A 55 24.39 -18.80 -4.38
C GLY A 55 23.43 -17.63 -4.54
N SER A 56 22.14 -17.92 -4.47
CA SER A 56 21.05 -16.94 -4.53
C SER A 56 20.39 -16.74 -3.17
N ASN A 57 19.81 -15.55 -2.96
CA ASN A 57 18.88 -15.28 -1.88
C ASN A 57 17.47 -15.61 -2.37
N ALA A 58 16.67 -16.29 -1.53
CA ALA A 58 15.25 -16.41 -1.79
C ALA A 58 14.60 -15.03 -1.66
N ILE A 59 13.83 -14.65 -2.68
CA ILE A 59 13.01 -13.43 -2.65
C ILE A 59 11.55 -13.81 -2.90
N PHE A 60 10.66 -12.90 -2.54
CA PHE A 60 9.30 -12.90 -3.08
C PHE A 60 9.26 -11.91 -4.24
N GLY A 61 8.83 -12.39 -5.40
CA GLY A 61 8.84 -11.67 -6.66
C GLY A 61 7.43 -11.30 -7.10
N VAL A 62 6.90 -11.98 -8.11
CA VAL A 62 5.48 -11.91 -8.46
C VAL A 62 4.81 -13.14 -7.89
N ASP A 63 4.33 -13.05 -6.65
CA ASP A 63 3.79 -14.19 -5.88
C ASP A 63 2.26 -14.20 -5.84
N GLY A 64 1.61 -13.19 -6.44
CA GLY A 64 0.16 -13.08 -6.50
C GLY A 64 -0.44 -13.75 -7.74
N SER A 65 -1.65 -14.30 -7.59
CA SER A 65 -2.38 -14.89 -8.71
C SER A 65 -2.91 -13.81 -9.67
N PRO A 66 -2.59 -13.87 -10.97
CA PRO A 66 -3.13 -12.93 -11.94
C PRO A 66 -4.63 -13.12 -12.13
N VAL A 67 -5.33 -12.03 -12.45
CA VAL A 67 -6.77 -12.00 -12.71
C VAL A 67 -6.99 -11.46 -14.10
N ILE A 68 -7.84 -12.12 -14.89
CA ILE A 68 -8.14 -11.71 -16.27
C ILE A 68 -9.62 -11.38 -16.37
N HIS A 69 -9.95 -10.29 -17.05
CA HIS A 69 -11.32 -9.86 -17.28
C HIS A 69 -11.45 -9.17 -18.65
N ASP A 70 -12.53 -9.43 -19.37
CA ASP A 70 -12.85 -8.74 -20.62
C ASP A 70 -13.56 -7.42 -20.33
N MET A 71 -13.10 -6.33 -20.96
CA MET A 71 -13.57 -4.98 -20.74
C MET A 71 -13.92 -4.31 -22.07
N TYR A 72 -15.08 -3.63 -22.11
CA TYR A 72 -15.50 -2.83 -23.26
C TYR A 72 -15.26 -1.34 -22.99
N TYR A 73 -14.07 -0.86 -23.31
CA TYR A 73 -13.60 0.49 -22.97
C TYR A 73 -12.62 1.04 -24.02
N LYS A 74 -12.12 2.26 -23.82
CA LYS A 74 -11.06 2.84 -24.65
C LYS A 74 -9.70 2.33 -24.15
N GLY A 75 -9.32 1.15 -24.61
CA GLY A 75 -8.05 0.51 -24.27
C GLY A 75 -6.88 1.03 -25.11
N ARG A 76 -5.79 0.26 -25.11
CA ARG A 76 -4.61 0.54 -25.93
C ARG A 76 -4.39 -0.57 -26.96
N GLY A 77 -4.10 -0.17 -28.19
CA GLY A 77 -3.65 -1.09 -29.22
C GLY A 77 -2.25 -1.63 -28.92
N PRO A 78 -1.81 -2.70 -29.62
CA PRO A 78 -0.49 -3.31 -29.40
C PRO A 78 0.71 -2.40 -29.67
N ASP A 79 0.49 -1.29 -30.37
CA ASP A 79 1.48 -0.23 -30.62
C ASP A 79 1.50 0.83 -29.50
N GLY A 80 0.76 0.61 -28.41
CA GLY A 80 0.61 1.53 -27.29
C GLY A 80 -0.40 2.65 -27.53
N THR A 81 -0.99 2.76 -28.73
CA THR A 81 -1.91 3.87 -29.05
C THR A 81 -3.25 3.73 -28.33
N LEU A 82 -3.78 4.83 -27.80
CA LEU A 82 -5.10 4.85 -27.20
C LEU A 82 -6.18 4.74 -28.27
N ASP A 83 -7.20 3.94 -28.00
CA ASP A 83 -8.30 3.76 -28.94
C ASP A 83 -9.17 5.01 -29.10
N ALA A 84 -9.58 5.28 -30.34
CA ALA A 84 -10.52 6.36 -30.64
C ALA A 84 -11.91 6.09 -30.02
N ASP A 85 -12.37 4.84 -30.11
CA ASP A 85 -13.70 4.37 -29.69
C ASP A 85 -13.60 3.16 -28.75
N LYS A 86 -14.65 2.92 -27.95
CA LYS A 86 -14.70 1.73 -27.08
C LYS A 86 -14.67 0.45 -27.92
N LYS A 87 -13.86 -0.53 -27.52
CA LYS A 87 -13.87 -1.89 -28.07
C LYS A 87 -13.53 -2.90 -26.98
N TRP A 88 -13.70 -4.18 -27.31
CA TRP A 88 -13.37 -5.28 -26.41
C TRP A 88 -11.87 -5.46 -26.27
N HIS A 89 -11.44 -5.59 -25.03
CA HIS A 89 -10.07 -5.91 -24.63
C HIS A 89 -10.06 -6.93 -23.52
N THR A 90 -9.04 -7.76 -23.47
CA THR A 90 -8.79 -8.71 -22.39
C THR A 90 -7.71 -8.14 -21.48
N VAL A 91 -8.09 -7.71 -20.28
CA VAL A 91 -7.19 -7.03 -19.32
C VAL A 91 -6.79 -7.99 -18.21
N MET A 92 -5.51 -7.97 -17.85
CA MET A 92 -4.92 -8.79 -16.81
C MET A 92 -4.36 -7.91 -15.69
N ILE A 93 -4.71 -8.24 -14.45
CA ILE A 93 -4.22 -7.61 -13.24
C ILE A 93 -3.28 -8.57 -12.53
N ILE A 94 -2.10 -8.09 -12.17
CA ILE A 94 -1.05 -8.85 -11.50
C ILE A 94 -0.83 -8.24 -10.11
N PRO A 95 -1.44 -8.77 -9.04
CA PRO A 95 -1.01 -8.47 -7.67
C PRO A 95 0.39 -9.05 -7.44
N TYR A 96 1.22 -8.38 -6.63
CA TYR A 96 2.59 -8.85 -6.38
C TYR A 96 2.68 -9.92 -5.28
N GLY A 97 1.59 -10.25 -4.58
CA GLY A 97 1.63 -11.15 -3.44
C GLY A 97 2.58 -10.65 -2.35
N ARG A 98 3.44 -11.54 -1.84
CA ARG A 98 4.53 -11.20 -0.92
C ARG A 98 5.64 -10.37 -1.55
N GLY A 99 5.61 -10.21 -2.88
CA GLY A 99 6.53 -9.37 -3.65
C GLY A 99 6.51 -7.90 -3.27
N GLY A 100 5.39 -7.41 -2.74
CA GLY A 100 5.29 -6.06 -2.20
C GLY A 100 3.90 -5.46 -2.34
N ALA A 101 3.80 -4.21 -1.90
CA ALA A 101 2.53 -3.51 -1.81
C ALA A 101 2.13 -2.83 -3.12
N GLY A 102 1.77 -3.61 -4.13
CA GLY A 102 1.43 -3.06 -5.43
C GLY A 102 0.88 -4.08 -6.41
N PHE A 103 0.55 -3.59 -7.60
CA PHE A 103 0.04 -4.41 -8.68
C PHE A 103 0.39 -3.79 -10.04
N SER A 104 0.30 -4.58 -11.09
CA SER A 104 0.39 -4.14 -12.49
C SER A 104 -0.86 -4.51 -13.27
N VAL A 105 -1.15 -3.76 -14.32
CA VAL A 105 -2.24 -4.03 -15.26
C VAL A 105 -1.68 -4.11 -16.67
N LEU A 106 -2.07 -5.14 -17.41
CA LEU A 106 -1.72 -5.34 -18.81
C LEU A 106 -2.96 -5.55 -19.67
N ASP A 107 -2.90 -5.08 -20.90
CA ASP A 107 -3.78 -5.54 -21.96
C ASP A 107 -3.15 -6.78 -22.62
N VAL A 108 -3.84 -7.91 -22.60
CA VAL A 108 -3.41 -9.18 -23.18
C VAL A 108 -4.32 -9.64 -24.31
N THR A 109 -5.07 -8.72 -24.93
CA THR A 109 -5.91 -9.00 -26.10
C THR A 109 -5.10 -9.62 -27.24
N HIS A 110 -3.82 -9.27 -27.33
CA HIS A 110 -2.85 -9.86 -28.26
C HIS A 110 -1.80 -10.64 -27.45
N PRO A 111 -2.07 -11.90 -27.08
CA PRO A 111 -1.27 -12.63 -26.10
C PRO A 111 0.03 -13.24 -26.68
N ILE A 112 0.37 -12.96 -27.95
CA ILE A 112 1.57 -13.44 -28.64
C ILE A 112 2.35 -12.22 -29.13
N ILE A 113 3.67 -12.25 -28.95
CA ILE A 113 4.56 -11.21 -29.45
C ILE A 113 4.84 -11.47 -30.94
N GLU A 114 4.39 -10.56 -31.79
CA GLU A 114 4.71 -10.49 -33.21
C GLU A 114 5.20 -9.07 -33.55
N PRO A 115 5.84 -8.83 -34.70
CA PRO A 115 6.18 -7.46 -35.10
C PRO A 115 4.94 -6.54 -35.12
N GLY A 116 4.89 -5.59 -34.19
CA GLY A 116 3.75 -4.67 -34.01
C GLY A 116 2.53 -5.27 -33.31
N LYS A 117 2.64 -6.44 -32.68
CA LYS A 117 1.60 -7.02 -31.83
C LYS A 117 2.18 -7.60 -30.53
N GLY A 118 1.41 -7.55 -29.47
CA GLY A 118 1.79 -8.15 -28.19
C GLY A 118 0.96 -7.57 -27.05
N PRO A 119 1.20 -8.08 -25.83
CA PRO A 119 0.63 -7.52 -24.63
C PRO A 119 1.18 -6.12 -24.38
N VAL A 120 0.37 -5.26 -23.77
CA VAL A 120 0.73 -3.87 -23.47
C VAL A 120 0.62 -3.66 -21.97
N HIS A 121 1.70 -3.20 -21.34
CA HIS A 121 1.62 -2.72 -19.96
C HIS A 121 0.78 -1.44 -19.95
N LEU A 122 -0.25 -1.37 -19.09
CA LEU A 122 -1.09 -0.18 -18.99
C LEU A 122 -0.56 0.74 -17.90
N PHE A 123 -0.46 0.21 -16.69
CA PHE A 123 0.10 0.92 -15.55
C PHE A 123 0.50 -0.01 -14.41
N SER A 124 1.33 0.50 -13.51
CA SER A 124 1.69 -0.14 -12.24
C SER A 124 1.56 0.85 -11.10
N VAL A 125 1.13 0.36 -9.94
CA VAL A 125 1.08 1.10 -8.68
C VAL A 125 1.91 0.37 -7.64
N TYR A 126 2.67 1.11 -6.83
CA TYR A 126 3.45 0.54 -5.74
C TYR A 126 3.55 1.49 -4.54
N ASN A 127 3.18 0.99 -3.36
CA ASN A 127 3.36 1.67 -2.09
C ASN A 127 4.74 1.34 -1.51
N ASP A 128 5.66 2.29 -1.59
CA ASP A 128 6.96 2.22 -0.93
C ASP A 128 6.83 2.69 0.52
N VAL A 129 6.49 1.75 1.40
CA VAL A 129 6.30 1.97 2.83
C VAL A 129 7.58 2.41 3.56
N ILE A 130 8.76 2.18 2.97
CA ILE A 130 10.05 2.54 3.57
C ILE A 130 10.32 4.03 3.32
N ASN A 131 10.16 4.47 2.06
CA ASN A 131 10.39 5.87 1.69
C ASN A 131 9.13 6.75 1.78
N ASN A 132 8.02 6.18 2.25
CA ASN A 132 6.69 6.79 2.32
C ASN A 132 6.28 7.47 1.01
N LYS A 133 6.32 6.72 -0.09
CA LYS A 133 5.93 7.19 -1.42
C LYS A 133 5.04 6.17 -2.13
N VAL A 134 3.94 6.65 -2.69
CA VAL A 134 3.17 5.87 -3.67
C VAL A 134 3.70 6.19 -5.05
N TRP A 135 4.13 5.17 -5.77
CA TRP A 135 4.67 5.26 -7.12
C TRP A 135 3.66 4.77 -8.17
N PHE A 136 3.67 5.45 -9.31
CA PHE A 136 2.96 5.07 -10.53
C PHE A 136 3.95 4.96 -11.68
N VAL A 137 3.73 3.99 -12.57
CA VAL A 137 4.42 3.87 -13.86
C VAL A 137 3.36 3.65 -14.93
N ASP A 138 3.42 4.36 -16.05
CA ASP A 138 2.54 4.15 -17.21
C ASP A 138 3.17 3.24 -18.27
N HIS A 139 2.43 2.99 -19.36
CA HIS A 139 2.85 2.15 -20.49
C HIS A 139 4.18 2.54 -21.16
N GLU A 140 4.58 3.82 -21.11
CA GLU A 140 5.84 4.32 -21.68
C GLU A 140 7.00 4.27 -20.66
N GLY A 141 6.72 3.83 -19.43
CA GLY A 141 7.69 3.84 -18.34
C GLY A 141 7.88 5.22 -17.69
N THR A 142 7.00 6.20 -17.99
CA THR A 142 6.96 7.47 -17.26
C THR A 142 6.59 7.20 -15.82
N ARG A 143 7.17 7.94 -14.87
CA ARG A 143 6.95 7.73 -13.44
C ARG A 143 6.38 8.97 -12.77
N ALA A 144 5.45 8.74 -11.85
CA ALA A 144 4.97 9.74 -10.90
C ALA A 144 5.04 9.18 -9.49
N SER A 145 5.17 10.07 -8.51
CA SER A 145 5.18 9.65 -7.10
C SER A 145 4.52 10.68 -6.21
N PHE A 146 3.82 10.18 -5.19
CA PHE A 146 3.23 11.00 -4.14
C PHE A 146 3.81 10.60 -2.80
N ALA A 147 4.56 11.52 -2.20
CA ALA A 147 5.08 11.33 -0.86
C ALA A 147 3.97 11.53 0.18
N TYR A 148 4.05 10.80 1.29
CA TYR A 148 3.12 10.90 2.40
C TYR A 148 3.83 10.80 3.75
N LEU A 149 3.17 11.22 4.82
CA LEU A 149 3.62 10.92 6.19
C LEU A 149 3.06 9.57 6.61
N GLY A 150 3.94 8.66 7.02
CA GLY A 150 3.56 7.37 7.60
C GLY A 150 2.73 7.54 8.86
N THR A 151 1.97 6.50 9.23
CA THR A 151 1.10 6.52 10.41
C THR A 151 1.86 6.59 11.73
N SER A 152 3.10 6.07 11.76
CA SER A 152 3.97 6.10 12.94
C SER A 152 5.39 6.46 12.55
N PHE A 153 6.05 7.30 13.34
CA PHE A 153 7.43 7.73 13.10
C PHE A 153 8.14 8.13 14.40
N GLN A 154 9.47 8.19 14.33
CA GLN A 154 10.36 8.50 15.44
C GLN A 154 11.14 9.79 15.16
N LEU A 155 11.85 10.32 16.16
CA LEU A 155 12.68 11.52 15.99
C LEU A 155 13.77 11.36 14.91
N SER A 156 14.23 10.14 14.65
CA SER A 156 15.15 9.85 13.55
C SER A 156 14.61 10.23 12.17
N HIS A 157 13.28 10.23 11.99
CA HIS A 157 12.60 10.56 10.74
C HIS A 157 12.24 12.05 10.62
N SER A 158 12.64 12.86 11.62
CA SER A 158 12.53 14.32 11.49
C SER A 158 13.60 14.85 10.54
N LEU A 159 13.39 16.06 10.00
CA LEU A 159 14.38 16.77 9.20
C LEU A 159 15.68 17.02 9.97
N GLU A 160 15.58 17.27 11.28
CA GLU A 160 16.74 17.40 12.16
C GLU A 160 17.48 16.06 12.32
N GLY A 161 16.75 14.96 12.48
CA GLY A 161 17.31 13.61 12.59
C GLY A 161 17.96 13.13 11.29
N GLU A 162 17.32 13.38 10.15
CA GLU A 162 17.86 13.11 8.82
C GLU A 162 19.12 13.92 8.54
N LYS A 163 19.14 15.20 8.93
CA LYS A 163 20.32 16.07 8.81
C LYS A 163 21.49 15.53 9.64
N ALA A 164 21.25 15.19 10.91
CA ALA A 164 22.27 14.62 11.79
C ALA A 164 22.82 13.28 11.25
N SER A 165 21.94 12.40 10.78
CA SER A 165 22.32 11.12 10.16
C SER A 165 23.12 11.31 8.88
N ASN A 166 22.77 12.30 8.07
CA ASN A 166 23.52 12.63 6.86
C ASN A 166 24.90 13.20 7.17
N ASN A 167 25.04 14.07 8.17
CA ASN A 167 26.33 14.60 8.60
C ASN A 167 27.26 13.46 9.04
N GLU A 168 26.77 12.52 9.85
CA GLU A 168 27.50 11.30 10.25
C GLU A 168 27.94 10.46 9.04
N ARG A 169 27.02 10.21 8.11
CA ARG A 169 27.30 9.41 6.91
C ARG A 169 28.37 10.08 6.04
N VAL A 170 28.29 11.39 5.84
CA VAL A 170 29.24 12.16 5.05
C VAL A 170 30.62 12.15 5.71
N ALA A 171 30.70 12.38 7.03
CA ALA A 171 31.95 12.31 7.78
C ALA A 171 32.63 10.94 7.60
N ALA A 172 31.92 9.85 7.90
CA ALA A 172 32.48 8.51 7.79
C ALA A 172 32.90 8.10 6.37
N ASN A 173 32.23 8.61 5.34
CA ASN A 173 32.59 8.36 3.95
C ASN A 173 33.83 9.16 3.50
N ASN A 174 34.08 10.32 4.11
CA ASN A 174 35.27 11.12 3.84
C ASN A 174 36.48 10.51 4.55
N ASP A 175 36.38 10.35 5.87
CA ASP A 175 37.39 9.69 6.71
C ASP A 175 36.74 9.25 8.03
N PRO A 176 36.83 7.96 8.42
CA PRO A 176 36.31 7.47 9.69
C PRO A 176 36.74 8.28 10.92
N SER A 177 37.90 8.93 10.94
CA SER A 177 38.32 9.74 12.09
C SER A 177 37.51 11.02 12.28
N THR A 178 36.86 11.52 11.22
CA THR A 178 36.10 12.78 11.26
C THR A 178 34.78 12.67 12.02
N ILE A 179 34.32 11.45 12.31
CA ILE A 179 33.11 11.23 13.14
C ILE A 179 33.34 11.73 14.58
N ASP A 180 34.58 11.67 15.06
CA ASP A 180 34.97 12.12 16.41
C ASP A 180 35.00 13.65 16.54
N ASP A 181 34.95 14.39 15.42
CA ASP A 181 34.91 15.86 15.45
C ASP A 181 33.47 16.40 15.56
N ILE A 182 32.47 15.58 15.20
CA ILE A 182 31.09 16.04 14.96
C ILE A 182 30.05 15.41 15.90
N TYR A 183 30.46 14.60 16.88
CA TYR A 183 29.53 13.84 17.75
C TYR A 183 28.71 14.70 18.72
N THR A 184 29.14 15.93 18.99
CA THR A 184 28.51 16.79 20.00
C THR A 184 27.17 17.33 19.51
N CYS A 185 26.18 17.41 20.40
CA CYS A 185 24.85 17.87 20.03
C CYS A 185 24.80 19.38 19.80
N GLN A 186 24.30 19.80 18.64
CA GLN A 186 24.02 21.19 18.32
C GLN A 186 22.55 21.52 18.55
N THR A 187 22.29 22.75 18.99
CA THR A 187 20.96 23.36 18.97
C THR A 187 20.75 24.17 17.69
N ASN A 188 19.51 24.64 17.46
CA ASN A 188 19.25 25.61 16.39
C ASN A 188 20.11 26.88 16.54
N THR A 189 20.33 27.35 17.77
CA THR A 189 21.16 28.53 18.04
C THR A 189 22.62 28.32 17.66
N ASP A 190 23.18 27.15 17.99
CA ASP A 190 24.56 26.80 17.64
C ASP A 190 24.75 26.70 16.12
N SER A 191 23.65 26.48 15.39
CA SER A 191 23.60 26.30 13.94
C SER A 191 23.12 27.55 13.18
N GLY A 192 23.31 28.75 13.75
CA GLY A 192 22.91 30.00 13.06
C GLY A 192 21.40 30.19 12.90
N GLY A 193 20.59 29.54 13.76
CA GLY A 193 19.14 29.68 13.81
C GLY A 193 18.36 28.46 13.28
N SER A 194 19.00 27.56 12.52
CA SER A 194 18.34 26.37 11.99
C SER A 194 19.34 25.23 11.76
N PHE A 195 19.23 24.19 12.59
CA PHE A 195 20.04 22.98 12.45
C PHE A 195 19.80 22.27 11.11
N ILE A 196 18.57 22.23 10.63
CA ILE A 196 18.21 21.63 9.33
C ILE A 196 19.05 22.25 8.20
N SER A 197 19.14 23.59 8.16
CA SER A 197 19.83 24.30 7.09
C SER A 197 21.36 24.28 7.24
N SER A 198 21.87 24.53 8.44
CA SER A 198 23.27 24.91 8.66
C SER A 198 24.00 24.04 9.69
N GLY A 199 23.30 23.09 10.33
CA GLY A 199 23.89 22.18 11.30
C GLY A 199 24.92 21.25 10.65
N THR A 200 26.04 21.04 11.33
CA THR A 200 27.18 20.25 10.84
C THR A 200 27.43 18.98 11.64
N ASN A 201 26.82 18.88 12.82
CA ASN A 201 27.10 17.79 13.75
C ASN A 201 26.18 16.58 13.54
N SER A 202 26.59 15.41 14.06
CA SER A 202 25.82 14.16 14.02
C SER A 202 24.86 13.98 15.20
N CYS A 203 24.70 15.01 16.04
CA CYS A 203 23.69 15.06 17.08
C CYS A 203 22.93 16.41 17.07
N TYR A 204 21.62 16.33 17.27
CA TYR A 204 20.73 17.47 17.48
C TYR A 204 20.08 17.43 18.86
N LYS A 205 20.03 18.60 19.51
CA LYS A 205 19.30 18.84 20.75
C LYS A 205 18.35 20.02 20.56
N GLY A 206 17.07 19.80 20.78
CA GLY A 206 16.10 20.87 20.64
C GLY A 206 14.68 20.50 21.02
N ARG A 207 13.82 21.52 21.03
CA ARG A 207 12.39 21.40 21.34
C ARG A 207 11.53 21.27 20.09
N ILE A 208 12.01 21.80 18.98
CA ILE A 208 11.31 21.86 17.70
C ILE A 208 11.80 20.71 16.84
N TRP A 209 10.87 19.93 16.32
CA TRP A 209 11.10 18.78 15.46
C TRP A 209 10.14 18.83 14.28
N SER A 210 10.70 18.73 13.08
CA SER A 210 9.98 18.99 11.84
C SER A 210 9.93 17.71 11.01
N PHE A 211 8.77 17.33 10.49
CA PHE A 211 8.59 16.09 9.74
C PHE A 211 8.05 16.36 8.34
N ASN A 212 8.60 15.65 7.36
CA ASN A 212 8.18 15.69 5.98
C ASN A 212 7.69 14.32 5.50
N PRO A 213 6.84 14.32 4.46
CA PRO A 213 6.32 15.48 3.74
C PRO A 213 5.14 16.12 4.48
N ALA A 214 5.15 17.43 4.79
CA ALA A 214 3.85 18.11 4.85
C ALA A 214 3.44 18.51 3.44
N THR A 215 2.73 17.56 2.88
CA THR A 215 1.37 17.79 2.47
C THR A 215 0.75 19.06 3.09
N SER A 216 0.05 19.90 2.32
CA SER A 216 -0.62 21.13 2.77
C SER A 216 -1.73 20.94 3.84
N ARG A 217 -1.67 19.85 4.61
CA ARG A 217 -2.54 19.49 5.71
C ARG A 217 -2.07 20.17 6.98
N ILE A 218 -3.01 20.84 7.65
CA ILE A 218 -2.79 21.39 8.99
C ILE A 218 -3.01 20.26 9.99
N PHE A 219 -2.03 20.04 10.87
CA PHE A 219 -2.09 19.09 11.98
C PHE A 219 -2.35 19.83 13.29
N GLU A 220 -3.12 19.20 14.16
CA GLU A 220 -3.36 19.66 15.52
C GLU A 220 -2.86 18.64 16.54
N THR A 221 -2.75 19.03 17.81
CA THR A 221 -2.33 18.10 18.87
C THR A 221 -3.30 16.93 19.03
N ALA A 222 -4.58 17.10 18.67
CA ALA A 222 -5.60 16.05 18.72
C ALA A 222 -5.42 14.99 17.63
N ASP A 223 -4.65 15.27 16.57
CA ASP A 223 -4.38 14.31 15.50
C ASP A 223 -3.25 13.32 15.86
N LEU A 224 -2.56 13.55 16.98
CA LEU A 224 -1.33 12.85 17.35
C LEU A 224 -1.44 12.17 18.71
N LYS A 225 -0.89 10.97 18.80
CA LYS A 225 -0.56 10.28 20.04
C LYS A 225 0.96 10.12 20.14
N ILE A 226 1.57 10.70 21.16
CA ILE A 226 3.02 10.67 21.35
C ILE A 226 3.35 9.93 22.63
N THR A 227 4.22 8.92 22.53
CA THR A 227 4.68 8.11 23.66
C THR A 227 6.20 8.23 23.79
N GLN A 228 6.68 8.40 25.01
CA GLN A 228 8.09 8.36 25.34
C GLN A 228 8.43 7.06 26.08
N SER A 229 9.37 6.29 25.55
CA SER A 229 9.87 5.08 26.22
C SER A 229 10.94 5.43 27.25
N LEU A 230 10.70 5.05 28.50
CA LEU A 230 11.64 5.18 29.62
C LEU A 230 12.02 3.79 30.15
N SER A 231 13.07 3.72 30.97
CA SER A 231 13.46 2.46 31.64
C SER A 231 12.39 1.93 32.60
N THR A 232 11.50 2.80 33.08
CA THR A 232 10.37 2.48 33.97
C THR A 232 9.09 2.13 33.22
N GLY A 233 9.11 2.16 31.89
CA GLY A 233 7.94 1.93 31.04
C GLY A 233 7.65 3.10 30.10
N ASP A 234 6.68 2.89 29.20
CA ASP A 234 6.22 3.88 28.24
C ASP A 234 5.29 4.90 28.91
N VAL A 235 5.49 6.18 28.62
CA VAL A 235 4.67 7.29 29.12
C VAL A 235 4.06 8.04 27.96
N GLU A 236 2.73 8.16 27.95
CA GLU A 236 2.01 9.00 26.99
C GLU A 236 2.18 10.48 27.35
N LEU A 237 2.54 11.30 26.36
CA LEU A 237 2.73 12.74 26.52
C LEU A 237 1.40 13.47 26.34
N ASN A 238 1.13 14.43 27.22
CA ASN A 238 -0.13 15.16 27.21
C ASN A 238 -0.09 16.34 26.22
N PRO A 239 -1.08 16.45 25.32
CA PRO A 239 -1.29 17.64 24.50
C PRO A 239 -1.30 18.93 25.32
N ASN A 240 -0.68 19.99 24.79
CA ASN A 240 -0.58 21.34 25.37
C ASN A 240 0.19 21.46 26.70
N THR A 241 0.62 20.35 27.30
CA THR A 241 1.40 20.33 28.55
C THR A 241 2.81 19.79 28.30
N ASP A 242 2.93 18.70 27.55
CA ASP A 242 4.21 18.08 27.20
C ASP A 242 4.67 18.45 25.78
N PHE A 243 3.71 18.74 24.88
CA PHE A 243 3.99 19.20 23.52
C PHE A 243 2.85 20.06 22.92
N THR A 244 3.17 20.86 21.92
CA THR A 244 2.21 21.54 21.03
C THR A 244 2.56 21.26 19.57
N VAL A 245 1.64 21.56 18.64
CA VAL A 245 1.87 21.49 17.19
C VAL A 245 1.85 22.91 16.63
N ASP A 246 2.86 23.28 15.85
CA ASP A 246 2.91 24.57 15.16
C ASP A 246 2.20 24.46 13.82
N THR A 247 1.01 25.08 13.73
CA THR A 247 0.16 25.08 12.54
C THR A 247 0.66 26.04 11.45
N SER A 248 1.64 26.90 11.74
CA SER A 248 2.24 27.82 10.76
C SER A 248 3.27 27.15 9.85
N CYS A 249 3.74 25.95 10.20
CA CYS A 249 4.62 25.13 9.38
C CYS A 249 3.87 24.48 8.20
N SER A 250 3.31 25.28 7.29
CA SER A 250 2.42 24.83 6.20
C SER A 250 2.96 23.70 5.28
N THR A 251 4.27 23.44 5.30
CA THR A 251 4.94 22.40 4.50
C THR A 251 5.64 21.31 5.33
N SER A 252 5.57 21.36 6.66
CA SER A 252 6.12 20.32 7.56
C SER A 252 5.26 20.14 8.82
N LEU A 253 5.11 18.91 9.33
CA LEU A 253 4.55 18.73 10.67
C LEU A 253 5.59 19.19 11.70
N CYS A 254 5.32 20.27 12.43
CA CYS A 254 6.21 20.82 13.44
C CYS A 254 5.67 20.53 14.85
N ILE A 255 6.42 19.73 15.62
CA ILE A 255 6.09 19.39 17.00
C ILE A 255 7.04 20.15 17.92
N ASN A 256 6.46 20.86 18.89
CA ASN A 256 7.16 21.64 19.89
C ASN A 256 7.03 20.98 21.26
N PHE A 257 8.09 20.32 21.73
CA PHE A 257 8.13 19.78 23.08
C PHE A 257 8.43 20.85 24.12
N THR A 258 7.89 20.73 25.32
CA THR A 258 8.19 21.67 26.41
C THR A 258 9.59 21.48 27.00
N LYS A 259 10.18 20.30 26.82
CA LYS A 259 11.55 19.93 27.22
C LYS A 259 12.38 19.55 25.99
N ASP A 260 13.68 19.80 26.06
CA ASP A 260 14.60 19.41 25.00
C ASP A 260 14.57 17.90 24.79
N LYS A 261 14.49 17.49 23.53
CA LYS A 261 14.71 16.11 23.08
C LYS A 261 16.04 16.04 22.34
N PHE A 262 16.53 14.82 22.21
CA PHE A 262 17.85 14.51 21.67
C PHE A 262 17.71 13.46 20.58
N PHE A 263 18.47 13.63 19.51
CA PHE A 263 18.73 12.56 18.55
C PHE A 263 20.21 12.60 18.19
N THR A 264 20.89 11.47 18.33
CA THR A 264 22.26 11.28 17.87
C THR A 264 22.31 10.11 16.88
N ALA A 265 23.00 10.33 15.77
CA ALA A 265 23.42 9.29 14.83
C ALA A 265 24.90 8.93 15.00
N SER A 266 25.60 9.58 15.94
CA SER A 266 27.05 9.46 16.10
C SER A 266 27.49 8.02 16.37
N ARG A 267 28.51 7.56 15.65
CA ARG A 267 29.22 6.30 15.91
C ARG A 267 30.53 6.50 16.67
N SER A 268 30.84 7.74 17.06
CA SER A 268 32.01 8.03 17.89
C SER A 268 31.89 7.38 19.26
N GLU A 269 32.95 6.71 19.71
CA GLU A 269 33.04 6.18 21.08
C GLU A 269 33.08 7.29 22.14
N SER A 270 33.38 8.53 21.74
CA SER A 270 33.39 9.70 22.61
C SER A 270 31.99 10.27 22.86
N SER A 271 30.98 9.82 22.11
CA SER A 271 29.60 10.27 22.27
C SER A 271 28.97 9.68 23.53
N THR A 272 28.51 10.54 24.44
CA THR A 272 27.72 10.16 25.62
C THR A 272 26.25 10.55 25.50
N ALA A 273 25.85 11.17 24.38
CA ALA A 273 24.47 11.55 24.15
C ALA A 273 23.61 10.31 23.86
N GLU A 274 22.42 10.26 24.47
CA GLU A 274 21.43 9.23 24.18
C GLU A 274 20.21 9.83 23.49
N SER A 275 19.77 9.17 22.42
CA SER A 275 18.58 9.57 21.69
C SER A 275 17.32 9.41 22.55
N SER A 276 16.47 10.43 22.54
CA SER A 276 15.15 10.38 23.15
C SER A 276 14.28 9.39 22.37
N ARG A 277 13.83 8.33 23.05
CA ARG A 277 12.96 7.30 22.47
C ARG A 277 11.52 7.79 22.43
N ILE A 278 11.19 8.57 21.41
CA ILE A 278 9.85 9.11 21.17
C ILE A 278 9.21 8.38 19.99
N ASN A 279 8.01 7.88 20.19
CA ASN A 279 7.15 7.33 19.15
C ASN A 279 5.98 8.28 18.91
N ILE A 280 5.77 8.70 17.67
CA ILE A 280 4.70 9.61 17.25
C ILE A 280 3.78 8.82 16.34
N LYS A 281 2.49 8.77 16.68
CA LYS A 281 1.45 8.12 15.89
C LYS A 281 0.41 9.15 15.45
N ILE A 282 0.11 9.20 14.16
CA ILE A 282 -1.06 9.91 13.64
C ILE A 282 -2.28 9.02 13.91
N ILE A 283 -3.22 9.54 14.70
CA ILE A 283 -4.46 8.85 15.04
C ILE A 283 -5.64 9.27 14.17
N ASN A 284 -5.53 10.41 13.48
CA ASN A 284 -6.51 10.85 12.50
C ASN A 284 -6.12 10.32 11.10
N ASP A 285 -6.83 9.30 10.63
CA ASP A 285 -6.54 8.66 9.35
C ASP A 285 -6.72 9.60 8.14
N ASP A 286 -7.58 10.63 8.24
CA ASP A 286 -7.73 11.63 7.18
C ASP A 286 -6.49 12.52 7.03
N LYS A 287 -5.64 12.56 8.06
CA LYS A 287 -4.39 13.31 8.07
C LYS A 287 -3.21 12.46 7.63
N ALA A 288 -3.29 11.15 7.74
CA ALA A 288 -2.27 10.21 7.26
C ALA A 288 -2.38 9.96 5.75
N GLY A 289 -1.29 9.53 5.12
CA GLY A 289 -1.29 9.15 3.72
C GLY A 289 -1.14 10.30 2.72
N VAL A 290 -1.35 9.99 1.44
CA VAL A 290 -1.17 10.94 0.33
C VAL A 290 -2.30 11.98 0.34
N ILE A 291 -1.99 13.25 0.08
CA ILE A 291 -3.00 14.33 -0.02
C ILE A 291 -4.07 14.00 -1.03
N MET A 292 -3.61 13.67 -2.22
CA MET A 292 -4.42 13.38 -3.38
C MET A 292 -5.08 12.04 -3.14
N SER A 293 -6.21 12.08 -2.45
CA SER A 293 -6.91 10.91 -1.91
C SER A 293 -7.28 9.89 -2.99
N LYS A 294 -7.49 10.35 -4.23
CA LYS A 294 -7.73 9.53 -5.43
C LYS A 294 -6.53 8.67 -5.85
N TYR A 295 -5.34 8.94 -5.35
CA TYR A 295 -4.10 8.18 -5.62
C TYR A 295 -3.41 7.73 -4.33
N ASP A 296 -4.15 7.77 -3.22
CA ASP A 296 -3.64 7.43 -1.90
C ASP A 296 -3.68 5.92 -1.65
N TYR A 297 -2.64 5.24 -2.14
CA TYR A 297 -2.37 3.83 -1.83
C TYR A 297 -1.44 3.66 -0.62
N SER A 298 -1.26 4.69 0.22
CA SER A 298 -0.32 4.65 1.36
C SER A 298 -0.63 3.56 2.40
N LYS A 299 -1.88 3.08 2.43
CA LYS A 299 -2.34 2.00 3.31
C LYS A 299 -2.37 0.63 2.62
N LEU A 300 -1.88 0.52 1.38
CA LEU A 300 -1.78 -0.75 0.66
C LEU A 300 -0.61 -1.54 1.25
N GLY A 301 -0.87 -2.77 1.67
CA GLY A 301 0.13 -3.75 2.10
C GLY A 301 0.47 -4.74 0.98
N GLU A 302 1.22 -5.78 1.31
CA GLU A 302 1.55 -6.85 0.38
C GLU A 302 0.27 -7.48 -0.18
N THR A 303 0.07 -7.42 -1.49
CA THR A 303 -1.22 -7.76 -2.13
C THR A 303 -1.38 -9.28 -2.25
N TRP A 304 -1.55 -9.97 -1.12
CA TRP A 304 -1.73 -11.43 -1.03
C TRP A 304 -3.08 -11.88 -1.58
N SER A 305 -4.09 -11.01 -1.47
CA SER A 305 -5.42 -11.25 -1.99
C SER A 305 -5.44 -11.23 -3.51
N THR A 306 -6.14 -12.18 -4.13
CA THR A 306 -6.48 -12.13 -5.54
C THR A 306 -7.65 -11.16 -5.73
N PRO A 307 -7.50 -10.04 -6.47
CA PRO A 307 -8.58 -9.08 -6.63
C PRO A 307 -9.70 -9.60 -7.54
N ARG A 308 -10.78 -8.82 -7.68
CA ARG A 308 -11.88 -9.12 -8.62
C ARG A 308 -12.24 -7.88 -9.41
N VAL A 309 -12.72 -8.07 -10.62
CA VAL A 309 -13.24 -6.98 -11.48
C VAL A 309 -14.75 -7.15 -11.61
N PHE A 310 -15.46 -6.04 -11.54
CA PHE A 310 -16.91 -5.98 -11.76
C PHE A 310 -17.29 -4.63 -12.38
N ARG A 311 -18.56 -4.47 -12.75
CA ARG A 311 -19.09 -3.22 -13.29
C ARG A 311 -19.80 -2.45 -12.17
N LEU A 312 -19.27 -1.29 -11.81
CA LEU A 312 -19.80 -0.45 -10.73
C LEU A 312 -20.81 0.57 -11.27
N PRO A 313 -22.05 0.60 -10.76
CA PRO A 313 -23.01 1.67 -11.02
C PRO A 313 -22.46 2.99 -10.51
N ASN A 314 -22.35 3.98 -11.39
CA ASN A 314 -21.67 5.23 -11.12
C ASN A 314 -22.63 6.36 -10.70
N ASP A 315 -23.93 6.23 -10.99
CA ASP A 315 -24.98 7.14 -10.55
C ASP A 315 -25.65 6.71 -9.22
N GLY A 316 -25.19 5.60 -8.64
CA GLY A 316 -25.58 5.13 -7.31
C GLY A 316 -26.95 4.43 -7.26
N ALA A 317 -27.73 4.69 -6.22
CA ALA A 317 -28.99 4.00 -5.98
C ALA A 317 -30.01 4.29 -7.10
N GLY A 318 -30.55 3.24 -7.72
CA GLY A 318 -31.48 3.33 -8.83
C GLY A 318 -30.83 3.52 -10.21
N ASP A 319 -29.51 3.43 -10.32
CA ASP A 319 -28.80 3.43 -11.60
C ASP A 319 -29.03 2.11 -12.36
N PHE A 320 -29.79 2.17 -13.45
CA PHE A 320 -30.08 1.02 -14.31
C PHE A 320 -29.49 1.17 -15.71
N ASP A 321 -28.63 2.15 -15.99
CA ASP A 321 -27.86 2.16 -17.24
C ASP A 321 -26.63 1.26 -17.06
N ILE A 322 -26.35 0.41 -18.06
CA ILE A 322 -25.22 -0.51 -18.00
C ILE A 322 -24.11 -0.02 -18.93
N ASN A 323 -24.30 1.08 -19.64
CA ASN A 323 -23.35 1.52 -20.67
C ASN A 323 -22.34 2.54 -20.11
N ASP A 324 -22.65 3.11 -18.96
CA ASP A 324 -21.87 4.05 -18.15
C ASP A 324 -21.28 3.42 -16.88
N ASP A 325 -21.76 2.25 -16.44
CA ASP A 325 -21.12 1.44 -15.39
C ASP A 325 -19.60 1.31 -15.63
N ILE A 326 -18.81 1.58 -14.58
CA ILE A 326 -17.34 1.64 -14.63
C ILE A 326 -16.75 0.26 -14.34
N TYR A 327 -15.85 -0.23 -15.20
CA TYR A 327 -15.04 -1.41 -14.88
C TYR A 327 -14.12 -1.12 -13.69
N THR A 328 -14.43 -1.75 -12.55
CA THR A 328 -13.82 -1.46 -11.26
C THR A 328 -13.12 -2.69 -10.71
N LEU A 329 -11.86 -2.52 -10.29
CA LEU A 329 -11.11 -3.50 -9.51
C LEU A 329 -11.44 -3.33 -8.03
N ILE A 330 -11.91 -4.39 -7.37
CA ILE A 330 -11.93 -4.49 -5.91
C ILE A 330 -10.67 -5.21 -5.44
N LEU A 331 -9.79 -4.43 -4.78
CA LEU A 331 -8.50 -4.89 -4.26
C LEU A 331 -8.50 -4.73 -2.73
N PRO A 332 -8.52 -5.84 -1.97
CA PRO A 332 -8.24 -5.78 -0.55
C PRO A 332 -6.84 -5.23 -0.26
N GLY A 333 -6.68 -4.62 0.92
CA GLY A 333 -5.45 -3.94 1.29
C GLY A 333 -4.25 -4.86 1.45
N GLY A 334 -4.46 -6.17 1.54
CA GLY A 334 -3.40 -7.16 1.64
C GLY A 334 -2.85 -7.31 3.05
N MET A 335 -1.70 -7.97 3.16
CA MET A 335 -0.98 -8.18 4.41
C MET A 335 -0.15 -6.94 4.75
N GLY A 336 -0.37 -6.37 5.93
CA GLY A 336 0.36 -5.21 6.41
C GLY A 336 0.74 -5.30 7.88
N VAL A 337 1.21 -4.18 8.40
CA VAL A 337 1.41 -3.93 9.84
C VAL A 337 0.41 -2.87 10.29
N SER A 338 0.27 -2.65 11.61
CA SER A 338 -0.74 -1.75 12.20
C SER A 338 -0.98 -0.45 11.39
N GLY A 339 -2.19 -0.32 10.85
CA GLY A 339 -2.63 0.81 10.03
C GLY A 339 -2.42 0.66 8.52
N ILE A 340 -1.88 -0.46 8.04
CA ILE A 340 -1.68 -0.83 6.63
C ILE A 340 -2.39 -2.17 6.39
N GLY A 341 -3.06 -2.34 5.24
CA GLY A 341 -3.67 -3.60 4.83
C GLY A 341 -5.16 -3.77 5.18
N SER A 342 -5.71 -2.92 6.05
CA SER A 342 -7.13 -2.97 6.49
C SER A 342 -8.10 -2.15 5.62
N THR A 343 -7.68 -1.72 4.44
CA THR A 343 -8.50 -0.91 3.52
C THR A 343 -8.81 -1.69 2.25
N VAL A 344 -10.06 -1.68 1.81
CA VAL A 344 -10.49 -2.18 0.52
C VAL A 344 -10.51 -1.02 -0.48
N TYR A 345 -9.85 -1.21 -1.62
CA TYR A 345 -9.75 -0.23 -2.69
C TYR A 345 -10.69 -0.59 -3.83
N LEU A 346 -11.49 0.37 -4.27
CA LEU A 346 -12.22 0.32 -5.54
C LEU A 346 -11.47 1.21 -6.53
N ILE A 347 -10.94 0.61 -7.60
CA ILE A 347 -10.01 1.27 -8.52
C ILE A 347 -10.62 1.26 -9.92
N ASP A 348 -10.63 2.42 -10.55
CA ASP A 348 -11.03 2.60 -11.94
C ASP A 348 -9.99 1.97 -12.88
N LEU A 349 -10.44 1.06 -13.75
CA LEU A 349 -9.60 0.41 -14.76
C LEU A 349 -9.77 0.99 -16.17
N GLU A 350 -10.76 1.85 -16.41
CA GLU A 350 -11.04 2.39 -17.75
C GLU A 350 -10.10 3.53 -18.12
N ASP A 351 -9.57 4.22 -17.12
CA ASP A 351 -8.71 5.36 -17.31
C ASP A 351 -7.23 4.97 -17.42
N ILE A 352 -6.68 5.05 -18.63
CA ILE A 352 -5.31 4.57 -18.92
C ILE A 352 -4.51 5.55 -19.78
N ASP A 353 -5.01 6.78 -19.96
CA ASP A 353 -4.40 7.72 -20.89
C ASP A 353 -3.13 8.36 -20.31
N THR A 354 -3.23 8.91 -19.11
CA THR A 354 -2.15 9.70 -18.52
C THR A 354 -1.79 9.23 -17.11
N ILE A 355 -0.50 9.33 -16.77
CA ILE A 355 0.00 9.10 -15.42
C ILE A 355 -0.51 10.20 -14.47
N PRO A 356 -0.80 9.90 -13.19
CA PRO A 356 -1.25 10.94 -12.27
C PRO A 356 -0.15 12.00 -12.04
N GLY A 357 -0.49 13.27 -12.24
CA GLY A 357 0.44 14.39 -12.06
C GLY A 357 -0.09 15.53 -11.17
N SER A 358 -1.42 15.61 -10.99
CA SER A 358 -2.09 16.62 -10.16
C SER A 358 -3.46 16.13 -9.70
N GLU A 359 -4.11 16.85 -8.77
CA GLU A 359 -5.55 16.67 -8.49
C GLU A 359 -6.35 17.11 -9.71
N SER A 360 -6.48 16.22 -10.69
CA SER A 360 -7.34 16.41 -11.85
C SER A 360 -8.68 15.73 -11.62
N THR A 361 -9.74 16.36 -12.12
CA THR A 361 -11.05 15.71 -12.31
C THR A 361 -11.06 14.84 -13.57
N SER A 362 -10.11 15.07 -14.48
CA SER A 362 -9.88 14.28 -15.69
C SER A 362 -8.98 13.09 -15.40
N GLY A 363 -9.23 12.05 -16.18
CA GLY A 363 -8.67 10.73 -16.11
C GLY A 363 -7.16 10.55 -16.02
N HIS A 364 -6.72 10.04 -14.88
CA HIS A 364 -5.40 9.44 -14.79
C HIS A 364 -5.52 7.99 -14.35
N THR A 365 -4.51 7.23 -14.72
CA THR A 365 -4.49 5.80 -14.47
C THR A 365 -4.36 5.43 -13.00
N GLY A 366 -4.98 4.32 -12.61
CA GLY A 366 -4.99 3.85 -11.22
C GLY A 366 -5.71 4.80 -10.26
N LYS A 367 -6.79 5.44 -10.70
CA LYS A 367 -7.61 6.30 -9.85
C LYS A 367 -8.45 5.46 -8.89
N ILE A 368 -8.41 5.79 -7.61
CA ILE A 368 -9.27 5.22 -6.58
C ILE A 368 -10.64 5.90 -6.64
N ILE A 369 -11.68 5.10 -6.87
CA ILE A 369 -13.08 5.51 -6.80
C ILE A 369 -13.50 5.67 -5.34
N LYS A 370 -13.17 4.66 -4.51
CA LYS A 370 -13.48 4.65 -3.08
C LYS A 370 -12.46 3.84 -2.30
N LYS A 371 -12.11 4.33 -1.10
CA LYS A 371 -11.44 3.56 -0.05
C LYS A 371 -12.47 3.20 1.01
N ILE A 372 -12.54 1.93 1.38
CA ILE A 372 -13.44 1.42 2.41
C ILE A 372 -12.58 0.80 3.50
N LYS A 373 -12.45 1.50 4.63
CA LYS A 373 -11.65 1.03 5.77
C LYS A 373 -12.47 0.03 6.58
N ILE A 374 -11.93 -1.16 6.78
CA ILE A 374 -12.48 -2.12 7.73
C ILE A 374 -11.93 -1.74 9.10
N GLU A 375 -12.79 -1.16 9.95
CA GLU A 375 -12.36 -0.65 11.25
C GLU A 375 -11.89 -1.75 12.17
N ASP A 376 -10.80 -1.49 12.90
CA ASP A 376 -10.32 -2.37 13.97
C ASP A 376 -11.36 -2.42 15.09
N THR A 377 -11.54 -3.60 15.67
CA THR A 377 -12.38 -3.77 16.85
C THR A 377 -11.47 -3.73 18.07
N LEU A 378 -11.57 -2.67 18.89
CA LEU A 378 -10.67 -2.49 20.04
C LEU A 378 -10.83 -3.64 21.04
N PHE A 379 -9.70 -4.13 21.56
CA PHE A 379 -9.67 -5.25 22.52
C PHE A 379 -10.54 -5.01 23.77
N GLU A 380 -10.60 -3.77 24.24
CA GLU A 380 -11.40 -3.37 25.42
C GLU A 380 -12.91 -3.45 25.17
N ASP A 381 -13.34 -3.42 23.90
CA ASP A 381 -14.74 -3.55 23.47
C ASP A 381 -15.10 -4.99 23.05
N GLY A 382 -14.29 -5.97 23.47
CA GLY A 382 -14.43 -7.38 23.06
C GLY A 382 -13.88 -7.67 21.66
N GLY A 383 -13.05 -6.77 21.13
CA GLY A 383 -12.36 -6.90 19.85
C GLY A 383 -11.04 -7.66 19.91
N SER A 384 -10.13 -7.37 18.98
CA SER A 384 -8.88 -8.10 18.79
C SER A 384 -7.64 -7.30 19.21
N ASN A 385 -6.60 -8.00 19.67
CA ASN A 385 -5.25 -7.45 19.79
C ASN A 385 -4.39 -7.75 18.54
N ILE A 386 -5.01 -8.26 17.47
CA ILE A 386 -4.40 -8.48 16.17
C ILE A 386 -4.41 -7.17 15.40
N ALA A 387 -3.28 -6.77 14.82
CA ALA A 387 -3.25 -5.67 13.88
C ALA A 387 -4.02 -6.08 12.61
N ASN A 388 -5.10 -5.37 12.29
CA ASN A 388 -5.96 -5.81 11.19
C ASN A 388 -5.27 -5.68 9.83
N SER A 389 -5.61 -6.60 8.93
CA SER A 389 -5.17 -6.66 7.55
C SER A 389 -6.11 -7.58 6.77
N ILE A 390 -6.13 -7.46 5.45
CA ILE A 390 -7.06 -8.20 4.60
C ILE A 390 -6.27 -9.00 3.55
N PRO A 391 -5.60 -10.09 3.94
CA PRO A 391 -4.91 -10.98 3.00
C PRO A 391 -5.88 -11.88 2.23
N ALA A 392 -7.09 -12.09 2.74
CA ALA A 392 -8.09 -12.93 2.09
C ALA A 392 -8.60 -12.31 0.78
N SER A 393 -8.84 -13.14 -0.23
CA SER A 393 -9.46 -12.68 -1.47
C SER A 393 -10.94 -12.37 -1.26
N PRO A 394 -11.51 -11.35 -1.93
CA PRO A 394 -12.91 -11.01 -1.77
C PRO A 394 -13.78 -12.00 -2.54
N ILE A 395 -14.92 -12.37 -1.97
CA ILE A 395 -16.04 -12.92 -2.76
C ILE A 395 -16.80 -11.73 -3.33
N VAL A 396 -17.05 -11.76 -4.63
CA VAL A 396 -17.84 -10.75 -5.33
C VAL A 396 -19.00 -11.46 -6.01
N ILE A 397 -20.22 -11.16 -5.56
CA ILE A 397 -21.44 -11.66 -6.16
C ILE A 397 -21.97 -10.57 -7.08
N THR A 398 -22.14 -10.91 -8.34
CA THR A 398 -22.65 -10.04 -9.40
C THR A 398 -23.85 -10.71 -10.09
N PRO A 399 -24.66 -9.95 -10.87
CA PRO A 399 -25.90 -10.46 -11.45
C PRO A 399 -25.72 -11.57 -12.49
N ASP A 400 -24.54 -11.66 -13.11
CA ASP A 400 -24.13 -12.70 -14.04
C ASP A 400 -23.84 -14.06 -13.35
N ILE A 401 -23.51 -14.04 -12.06
CA ILE A 401 -23.19 -15.25 -11.28
C ILE A 401 -24.45 -15.83 -10.62
N GLY A 402 -25.44 -15.02 -10.27
CA GLY A 402 -26.61 -15.42 -9.50
C GLY A 402 -27.95 -15.35 -10.24
N HIS A 403 -28.68 -16.47 -10.31
CA HIS A 403 -30.03 -16.48 -10.85
C HIS A 403 -31.01 -15.68 -9.98
N GLY A 404 -31.76 -14.77 -10.60
CA GLY A 404 -32.81 -13.99 -9.91
C GLY A 404 -32.32 -12.72 -9.22
N ILE A 405 -31.06 -12.34 -9.41
CA ILE A 405 -30.54 -11.03 -8.98
C ILE A 405 -31.11 -9.94 -9.90
N THR A 406 -31.73 -8.93 -9.32
CA THR A 406 -32.38 -7.81 -10.04
C THR A 406 -31.62 -6.49 -9.96
N TRP A 407 -30.66 -6.39 -9.04
CA TRP A 407 -29.78 -5.23 -8.91
C TRP A 407 -28.58 -5.34 -9.84
N LYS A 408 -27.89 -4.22 -10.04
CA LYS A 408 -26.61 -4.11 -10.73
C LYS A 408 -25.49 -3.85 -9.74
N GLY A 409 -24.25 -3.92 -10.20
CA GLY A 409 -23.07 -3.79 -9.36
C GLY A 409 -22.69 -5.09 -8.70
N ALA A 410 -22.23 -5.02 -7.45
CA ALA A 410 -21.77 -6.18 -6.73
C ALA A 410 -22.12 -6.14 -5.23
N LEU A 411 -22.29 -7.32 -4.65
CA LEU A 411 -22.16 -7.52 -3.21
C LEU A 411 -20.83 -8.20 -2.93
N ALA A 412 -19.97 -7.52 -2.17
CA ALA A 412 -18.67 -8.05 -1.79
C ALA A 412 -18.68 -8.57 -0.35
N TYR A 413 -18.01 -9.69 -0.12
CA TYR A 413 -17.81 -10.28 1.21
C TYR A 413 -16.32 -10.53 1.42
N ILE A 414 -15.82 -9.99 2.52
CA ILE A 414 -14.39 -9.92 2.79
C ILE A 414 -14.14 -10.38 4.22
N GLY A 415 -13.22 -11.33 4.37
CA GLY A 415 -12.71 -11.75 5.67
C GLY A 415 -11.41 -11.01 6.00
N ASP A 416 -11.22 -10.62 7.26
CA ASP A 416 -10.00 -9.95 7.73
C ASP A 416 -9.24 -10.77 8.80
N LEU A 417 -8.02 -10.37 9.14
CA LEU A 417 -7.19 -11.10 10.11
C LEU A 417 -7.79 -11.16 11.51
N GLU A 418 -8.63 -10.20 11.89
CA GLU A 418 -9.38 -10.20 13.14
C GLU A 418 -10.55 -11.22 13.13
N GLY A 419 -10.73 -11.93 12.02
CA GLY A 419 -11.76 -12.96 11.87
C GLY A 419 -13.16 -12.38 11.68
N LYS A 420 -13.26 -11.11 11.23
CA LYS A 420 -14.52 -10.49 10.83
C LYS A 420 -14.85 -10.83 9.39
N ILE A 421 -16.13 -11.03 9.11
CA ILE A 421 -16.66 -11.11 7.76
C ILE A 421 -17.50 -9.88 7.51
N THR A 422 -17.01 -9.00 6.64
CA THR A 422 -17.65 -7.75 6.29
C THR A 422 -18.30 -7.85 4.92
N LYS A 423 -19.60 -7.52 4.87
CA LYS A 423 -20.34 -7.28 3.63
C LYS A 423 -20.17 -5.84 3.22
N ILE A 424 -19.93 -5.60 1.94
CA ILE A 424 -19.87 -4.26 1.34
C ILE A 424 -20.91 -4.17 0.23
N ASN A 425 -21.76 -3.14 0.29
CA ASN A 425 -22.74 -2.86 -0.74
C ASN A 425 -22.11 -2.04 -1.88
N LEU A 426 -22.00 -2.62 -3.07
CA LEU A 426 -21.53 -1.95 -4.29
C LEU A 426 -22.60 -2.03 -5.38
N THR A 427 -23.88 -2.05 -4.97
CA THR A 427 -25.03 -2.23 -5.87
C THR A 427 -25.80 -0.95 -6.10
N ASN A 428 -26.64 -0.95 -7.12
CA ASN A 428 -27.62 0.10 -7.38
C ASN A 428 -28.92 -0.05 -6.56
N ILE A 429 -28.97 -0.93 -5.55
CA ILE A 429 -30.20 -1.16 -4.78
C ILE A 429 -30.64 0.17 -4.15
N ASN A 430 -31.89 0.54 -4.41
CA ASN A 430 -32.50 1.71 -3.82
C ASN A 430 -33.30 1.29 -2.58
N ASP A 431 -32.66 1.36 -1.42
CA ASP A 431 -33.24 1.09 -0.12
C ASP A 431 -32.83 2.20 0.86
N SER A 432 -33.76 2.75 1.62
CA SER A 432 -33.48 3.82 2.58
C SER A 432 -32.60 3.40 3.78
N SER A 433 -32.34 2.10 3.95
CA SER A 433 -31.59 1.56 5.08
C SER A 433 -30.09 1.41 4.84
N PHE A 434 -29.60 1.52 3.60
CA PHE A 434 -28.19 1.44 3.27
C PHE A 434 -27.89 2.12 1.93
N ASP A 435 -26.73 2.75 1.82
CA ASP A 435 -26.22 3.42 0.63
C ASP A 435 -25.15 2.59 -0.08
N ILE A 436 -24.76 3.02 -1.29
CA ILE A 436 -23.59 2.48 -1.97
C ILE A 436 -22.32 2.77 -1.15
N TYR A 437 -21.43 1.80 -1.07
CA TYR A 437 -20.23 1.75 -0.21
C TYR A 437 -20.47 1.47 1.27
N ASP A 438 -21.72 1.30 1.71
CA ASP A 438 -21.98 0.89 3.09
C ASP A 438 -21.42 -0.50 3.37
N GLN A 439 -20.89 -0.65 4.57
CA GLN A 439 -20.31 -1.89 5.05
C GLN A 439 -21.01 -2.37 6.32
N THR A 440 -21.10 -3.70 6.48
CA THR A 440 -21.70 -4.31 7.66
C THR A 440 -20.92 -5.57 8.03
N THR A 441 -20.41 -5.63 9.25
CA THR A 441 -19.82 -6.85 9.81
C THR A 441 -20.94 -7.85 10.10
N LEU A 442 -20.97 -8.96 9.35
CA LEU A 442 -21.98 -10.00 9.48
C LEU A 442 -21.63 -11.03 10.55
N PHE A 443 -20.33 -11.21 10.79
CA PHE A 443 -19.83 -12.25 11.68
C PHE A 443 -18.46 -11.87 12.23
N SER A 444 -18.16 -12.32 13.44
CA SER A 444 -16.85 -12.20 14.09
C SER A 444 -16.51 -13.51 14.80
N LEU A 445 -15.28 -13.98 14.60
CA LEU A 445 -14.71 -15.12 15.30
C LEU A 445 -14.18 -14.78 16.70
N ASN A 446 -14.17 -13.49 17.05
CA ASN A 446 -13.50 -12.90 18.21
C ASN A 446 -12.04 -13.38 18.28
N SER A 447 -11.33 -13.23 17.16
CA SER A 447 -9.95 -13.70 17.03
C SER A 447 -9.03 -12.85 17.89
N SER A 448 -8.01 -13.47 18.48
CA SER A 448 -7.00 -12.80 19.28
C SER A 448 -5.65 -13.50 19.10
N THR A 449 -4.56 -12.86 19.50
CA THR A 449 -3.23 -13.48 19.43
C THR A 449 -3.13 -14.73 20.30
N GLU A 450 -3.96 -14.84 21.35
CA GLU A 450 -4.02 -16.01 22.23
C GLU A 450 -4.74 -17.19 21.58
N ASN A 451 -5.86 -16.94 20.88
CA ASN A 451 -6.65 -18.02 20.28
C ASN A 451 -6.24 -18.36 18.84
N GLY A 452 -5.47 -17.48 18.19
CA GLY A 452 -4.85 -17.71 16.89
C GLY A 452 -5.83 -17.90 15.72
N ARG A 453 -7.07 -17.42 15.84
CA ARG A 453 -8.14 -17.63 14.84
C ARG A 453 -8.06 -16.69 13.63
N TYR A 454 -6.90 -16.59 13.01
CA TYR A 454 -6.68 -15.70 11.86
C TYR A 454 -7.42 -16.21 10.61
N LEU A 455 -7.99 -15.29 9.84
CA LEU A 455 -8.64 -15.59 8.56
C LEU A 455 -7.75 -15.10 7.41
N TYR A 456 -6.95 -16.02 6.87
CA TYR A 456 -6.02 -15.76 5.76
C TYR A 456 -6.62 -16.01 4.38
N HIS A 457 -7.60 -16.89 4.29
CA HIS A 457 -8.05 -17.46 3.04
C HIS A 457 -9.39 -16.89 2.59
N MET A 458 -9.61 -16.92 1.28
CA MET A 458 -10.89 -16.60 0.68
C MET A 458 -11.98 -17.50 1.28
N LEU A 459 -13.14 -16.91 1.57
CA LEU A 459 -14.35 -17.65 1.88
C LEU A 459 -14.85 -18.38 0.61
N ASP A 460 -15.53 -19.50 0.77
CA ASP A 460 -16.29 -20.13 -0.31
C ASP A 460 -17.76 -19.67 -0.26
N ALA A 461 -18.43 -19.62 -1.41
CA ALA A 461 -19.84 -19.21 -1.50
C ALA A 461 -20.66 -20.21 -2.30
N GLY A 462 -21.87 -20.49 -1.82
CA GLY A 462 -22.82 -21.33 -2.52
C GLY A 462 -24.26 -20.87 -2.29
N ILE A 463 -25.15 -21.16 -3.25
CA ILE A 463 -26.59 -20.97 -3.07
C ILE A 463 -27.19 -22.32 -2.71
N GLY A 464 -27.88 -22.39 -1.57
CA GLY A 464 -28.54 -23.63 -1.14
C GLY A 464 -29.65 -24.02 -2.12
N HIS A 465 -29.62 -25.24 -2.64
CA HIS A 465 -30.62 -25.75 -3.58
C HIS A 465 -32.06 -25.64 -3.02
N ASP A 466 -32.25 -26.04 -1.76
CA ASP A 466 -33.56 -26.05 -1.12
C ASP A 466 -33.91 -24.72 -0.46
N THR A 467 -32.93 -24.08 0.20
CA THR A 467 -33.18 -22.83 0.95
C THR A 467 -33.20 -21.60 0.05
N ARG A 468 -32.57 -21.66 -1.13
CA ARG A 468 -32.33 -20.51 -2.02
C ARG A 468 -31.63 -19.34 -1.33
N GLN A 469 -30.90 -19.62 -0.26
CA GLN A 469 -30.12 -18.64 0.50
C GLN A 469 -28.65 -18.70 0.09
N LEU A 470 -27.99 -17.55 0.14
CA LEU A 470 -26.53 -17.46 0.03
C LEU A 470 -25.89 -17.99 1.32
N TRP A 471 -25.00 -18.95 1.18
CA TRP A 471 -24.16 -19.48 2.24
C TRP A 471 -22.72 -19.08 1.98
N LEU A 472 -22.05 -18.62 3.04
CA LEU A 472 -20.61 -18.37 3.05
C LEU A 472 -19.96 -19.42 3.94
N PHE A 473 -18.94 -20.09 3.43
CA PHE A 473 -18.17 -21.09 4.15
C PHE A 473 -16.76 -20.57 4.34
N GLY A 474 -16.27 -20.58 5.58
CA GLY A 474 -14.95 -20.09 5.92
C GLY A 474 -14.32 -20.95 6.99
N GLY A 475 -13.00 -21.09 6.91
CA GLY A 475 -12.19 -21.72 7.96
C GLY A 475 -11.15 -20.75 8.48
N THR A 476 -10.83 -20.84 9.77
CA THR A 476 -9.62 -20.25 10.33
C THR A 476 -8.45 -21.13 9.91
N GLY A 477 -7.52 -20.59 9.14
CA GLY A 477 -6.39 -21.35 8.61
C GLY A 477 -5.36 -21.62 9.69
N ASN A 478 -5.09 -22.89 9.97
CA ASN A 478 -3.80 -23.41 10.42
C ASN A 478 -3.45 -24.62 9.57
#